data_AF-A0A542N4P1-F1
#
_entry.id   AF-A0A542N4P1-F1
#
_cell.length_a   1.000
_cell.length_b   1.000
_cell.length_c   1.000
_cell.angle_alpha   90.00
_cell.angle_beta   90.00
_cell.angle_gamma   90.00
#
_symmetry.space_group_name_H-M   'P 1'
#
loop_
_entity.id
_entity.type
_entity.pdbx_description
1 polymer ?
#
loop_
_entity_poly.entity_id
_entity_poly.type
_entity_poly.pdbx_seq_one_letter_code
_entity_poly.pdbx_strand_id
1 'polypeptide(L)'
;MEPKQNVWNWLNAEVLRLLSELDPYALAPGAADGVPADEYDIEAKPIVNILQRGGEITAEEVDAVWQRWFGEPLTAVVGSEHVDKLVTELTSLARQPR
;
A
#
# COMPACT_ATOMS: atom_id res chain seq x y z
N MET A 1 -17.73 11.59 -14.16
CA MET A 1 -16.94 10.49 -13.58
C MET A 1 -17.82 9.79 -12.55
N GLU A 2 -17.86 8.45 -12.55
CA GLU A 2 -18.71 7.70 -11.63
C GLU A 2 -18.16 7.75 -10.18
N PRO A 3 -19.02 7.77 -9.15
CA PRO A 3 -18.60 7.85 -7.75
C PRO A 3 -17.57 6.78 -7.34
N LYS A 4 -17.68 5.57 -7.91
CA LYS A 4 -16.78 4.45 -7.63
C LYS A 4 -15.34 4.68 -8.13
N GLN A 5 -15.18 5.37 -9.26
CA GLN A 5 -13.86 5.67 -9.81
C GLN A 5 -13.12 6.71 -8.97
N ASN A 6 -13.84 7.71 -8.44
CA ASN A 6 -13.26 8.73 -7.56
C ASN A 6 -12.78 8.10 -6.23
N VAL A 7 -13.57 7.17 -5.68
CA VAL A 7 -13.23 6.36 -4.51
C VAL A 7 -11.99 5.50 -4.77
N TRP A 8 -11.91 4.82 -5.92
CA TRP A 8 -10.73 4.02 -6.25
C TRP A 8 -9.46 4.88 -6.37
N ASN A 9 -9.53 5.99 -7.10
CA ASN A 9 -8.36 6.86 -7.30
C ASN A 9 -7.84 7.44 -5.99
N TRP A 10 -8.74 7.88 -5.09
CA TRP A 10 -8.35 8.36 -3.77
C TRP A 10 -7.69 7.27 -2.93
N LEU A 11 -8.27 6.05 -2.91
CA LEU A 11 -7.72 4.96 -2.10
C LEU A 11 -6.35 4.53 -2.65
N ASN A 12 -6.18 4.50 -3.97
CA ASN A 12 -4.89 4.20 -4.59
C ASN A 12 -3.81 5.21 -4.22
N ALA A 13 -4.13 6.51 -4.29
CA ALA A 13 -3.19 7.56 -3.89
C ALA A 13 -2.78 7.44 -2.41
N GLU A 14 -3.71 7.09 -1.54
CA GLU A 14 -3.45 7.01 -0.11
C GLU A 14 -2.70 5.73 0.30
N VAL A 15 -3.00 4.59 -0.36
CA VAL A 15 -2.20 3.37 -0.23
C VAL A 15 -0.77 3.61 -0.72
N LEU A 16 -0.62 4.25 -1.88
CA LEU A 16 0.69 4.60 -2.43
C LEU A 16 1.48 5.52 -1.49
N ARG A 17 0.82 6.52 -0.90
CA ARG A 17 1.44 7.40 0.10
C ARG A 17 2.00 6.60 1.28
N LEU A 18 1.22 5.67 1.84
CA LEU A 18 1.67 4.83 2.97
C LEU A 18 2.86 3.93 2.60
N LEU A 19 2.85 3.33 1.39
CA LEU A 19 3.98 2.53 0.93
C LEU A 19 5.24 3.38 0.71
N SER A 20 5.09 4.57 0.13
CA SER A 20 6.19 5.51 -0.08
C SER A 20 6.74 6.09 1.23
N GLU A 21 5.93 6.20 2.29
CA GLU A 21 6.39 6.62 3.61
C GLU A 21 7.12 5.51 4.37
N LEU A 22 6.67 4.26 4.21
CA LEU A 22 7.38 3.10 4.75
C LEU A 22 8.74 2.90 4.06
N ASP A 23 8.79 3.18 2.75
CA ASP A 23 9.96 3.09 1.87
C ASP A 23 10.87 1.89 2.16
N PRO A 24 10.40 0.65 1.92
CA PRO A 24 11.09 -0.57 2.36
C PRO A 24 12.54 -0.71 1.88
N TYR A 25 12.89 -0.04 0.77
CA TYR A 25 14.22 -0.09 0.16
C TYR A 25 14.95 1.26 0.17
N ALA A 26 14.49 2.24 0.95
CA ALA A 26 15.10 3.57 1.06
C ALA A 26 15.33 4.26 -0.29
N LEU A 27 14.34 4.20 -1.18
CA LEU A 27 14.38 4.74 -2.54
C LEU A 27 14.04 6.23 -2.62
N ALA A 28 13.55 6.82 -1.51
CA ALA A 28 13.10 8.19 -1.39
C ALA A 28 12.10 8.63 -2.50
N PRO A 29 10.94 7.96 -2.65
CA PRO A 29 10.00 8.27 -3.74
C PRO A 29 9.58 9.74 -3.79
N GLY A 30 9.74 10.36 -4.96
CA GLY A 30 9.36 11.76 -5.20
C GLY A 30 10.35 12.81 -4.67
N ALA A 31 11.47 12.40 -4.07
CA ALA A 31 12.57 13.30 -3.75
C ALA A 31 13.33 13.74 -5.02
N ALA A 32 14.09 14.84 -4.93
CA ALA A 32 14.81 15.42 -6.08
C ALA A 32 15.85 14.47 -6.70
N ASP A 33 16.43 13.58 -5.88
CA ASP A 33 17.42 12.56 -6.25
C ASP A 33 16.91 11.12 -6.03
N GLY A 34 15.63 10.96 -5.70
CA GLY A 34 15.00 9.66 -5.46
C GLY A 34 14.36 9.06 -6.71
N VAL A 35 13.66 7.94 -6.51
CA VAL A 35 12.84 7.29 -7.53
C VAL A 35 11.55 8.09 -7.83
N PRO A 36 10.85 7.80 -8.94
CA PRO A 36 9.54 8.40 -9.21
C PRO A 36 8.56 8.27 -8.03
N ALA A 37 7.68 9.26 -7.87
CA ALA A 37 6.71 9.28 -6.76
C ALA A 37 5.70 8.11 -6.80
N ASP A 38 5.54 7.49 -7.97
CA ASP A 38 4.67 6.35 -8.22
C ASP A 38 5.38 4.98 -8.22
N GLU A 39 6.60 4.91 -7.67
CA GLU A 39 7.41 3.68 -7.65
C GLU A 39 6.63 2.44 -7.17
N TYR A 40 5.89 2.56 -6.07
CA TYR A 40 5.13 1.45 -5.47
C TYR A 40 3.69 1.30 -6.01
N ASP A 41 3.34 1.94 -7.14
CA ASP A 41 1.96 1.95 -7.66
C ASP A 41 1.51 0.55 -8.14
N ILE A 42 2.45 -0.31 -8.54
CA ILE A 42 2.12 -1.67 -8.99
C ILE A 42 1.77 -2.60 -7.82
N GLU A 43 2.32 -2.37 -6.62
CA GLU A 43 1.95 -3.01 -5.36
C GLU A 43 0.69 -2.39 -4.73
N ALA A 44 0.54 -1.06 -4.85
CA ALA A 44 -0.61 -0.35 -4.31
C ALA A 44 -1.94 -0.85 -4.90
N LYS A 45 -1.99 -1.07 -6.22
CA LYS A 45 -3.21 -1.51 -6.93
C LYS A 45 -3.83 -2.82 -6.39
N PRO A 46 -3.07 -3.92 -6.22
CA PRO A 46 -3.56 -5.12 -5.54
C PRO A 46 -4.12 -4.87 -4.14
N ILE A 47 -3.43 -4.06 -3.32
CA ILE A 47 -3.87 -3.73 -1.95
C ILE A 47 -5.21 -2.98 -1.98
N VAL A 48 -5.36 -1.99 -2.86
CA VAL A 48 -6.63 -1.27 -3.08
C VAL A 48 -7.76 -2.23 -3.42
N ASN A 49 -7.50 -3.21 -4.29
CA ASN A 49 -8.52 -4.19 -4.70
C ASN A 49 -8.95 -5.11 -3.53
N ILE A 50 -8.03 -5.47 -2.64
CA ILE A 50 -8.35 -6.25 -1.43
C ILE A 50 -9.21 -5.40 -0.49
N LEU A 51 -8.76 -4.19 -0.18
CA LEU A 51 -9.46 -3.25 0.70
C LEU A 51 -10.88 -2.91 0.22
N GLN A 52 -11.09 -2.75 -1.10
CA GLN A 52 -12.43 -2.50 -1.65
C GLN A 52 -13.39 -3.69 -1.52
N ARG A 53 -12.88 -4.92 -1.50
CA ARG A 53 -13.69 -6.14 -1.42
C ARG A 53 -14.01 -6.52 0.02
N GLY A 54 -13.01 -6.43 0.90
CA GLY A 54 -13.10 -6.91 2.28
C GLY A 54 -13.32 -5.80 3.33
N GLY A 55 -12.96 -4.55 3.03
CA GLY A 55 -12.95 -3.46 4.02
C GLY A 55 -11.81 -3.55 5.04
N GLU A 56 -10.90 -4.50 4.85
CA GLU A 56 -9.70 -4.76 5.65
C GLU A 56 -8.67 -5.52 4.81
N ILE A 57 -7.45 -5.62 5.34
CA ILE A 57 -6.35 -6.42 4.77
C ILE A 57 -5.55 -7.05 5.91
N THR A 58 -4.96 -8.22 5.71
CA THR A 58 -4.09 -8.85 6.72
C THR A 58 -2.60 -8.71 6.37
N ALA A 59 -1.71 -8.98 7.35
CA ALA A 59 -0.27 -8.99 7.12
C ALA A 59 0.12 -10.05 6.05
N GLU A 60 -0.52 -11.22 6.07
CA GLU A 60 -0.27 -12.28 5.08
C GLU A 60 -0.69 -11.86 3.67
N GLU A 61 -1.76 -11.08 3.53
CA GLU A 61 -2.19 -10.56 2.24
C GLU A 61 -1.22 -9.49 1.71
N VAL A 62 -0.72 -8.60 2.58
CA VAL A 62 0.33 -7.63 2.23
C VAL A 62 1.61 -8.36 1.82
N ASP A 63 2.04 -9.35 2.59
CA ASP A 63 3.21 -10.16 2.28
C ASP A 63 3.05 -10.93 0.97
N ALA A 64 1.86 -11.45 0.67
CA ALA A 64 1.60 -12.12 -0.61
C ALA A 64 1.69 -11.17 -1.81
N VAL A 65 1.24 -9.91 -1.66
CA VAL A 65 1.43 -8.88 -2.69
C VAL A 65 2.92 -8.60 -2.87
N TRP A 66 3.65 -8.41 -1.78
CA TRP A 66 5.08 -8.10 -1.84
C TRP A 66 5.90 -9.25 -2.47
N GLN A 67 5.64 -10.48 -2.01
CA GLN A 67 6.27 -11.71 -2.50
C GLN A 67 6.11 -11.90 -4.01
N ARG A 68 4.98 -11.45 -4.57
CA ARG A 68 4.72 -11.55 -6.01
C ARG A 68 5.65 -10.66 -6.85
N TRP A 69 6.00 -9.49 -6.35
CA TRP A 69 6.76 -8.49 -7.11
C TRP A 69 8.25 -8.50 -6.77
N PHE A 70 8.59 -8.66 -5.50
CA PHE A 70 9.97 -8.62 -5.00
C PHE A 70 10.57 -9.99 -4.69
N GLY A 71 9.76 -11.05 -4.69
CA GLY A 71 10.25 -12.40 -4.39
C GLY A 71 10.49 -12.68 -2.91
N GLU A 72 10.08 -11.76 -2.02
CA GLU A 72 10.13 -11.90 -0.56
C GLU A 72 8.94 -11.22 0.12
N PRO A 73 8.53 -11.65 1.32
CA PRO A 73 7.46 -10.99 2.08
C PRO A 73 7.93 -9.64 2.64
N LEU A 74 7.04 -8.64 2.70
CA LEU A 74 7.36 -7.32 3.23
C LEU A 74 7.81 -7.39 4.70
N THR A 75 7.22 -8.30 5.48
CA THR A 75 7.61 -8.59 6.87
C THR A 75 9.08 -8.98 6.99
N ALA A 76 9.67 -9.66 6.01
CA ALA A 76 11.10 -9.97 6.02
C ALA A 76 11.98 -8.75 5.74
N VAL A 77 11.46 -7.75 5.02
CA VAL A 77 12.19 -6.52 4.65
C VAL A 77 12.18 -5.51 5.79
N VAL A 78 11.01 -5.21 6.36
CA VAL A 78 10.84 -4.12 7.34
C VAL A 78 10.53 -4.60 8.77
N GLY A 79 10.29 -5.89 8.96
CA GLY A 79 9.90 -6.47 10.25
C GLY A 79 8.40 -6.37 10.55
N SER A 80 7.90 -7.27 11.39
CA SER A 80 6.47 -7.43 11.66
C SER A 80 5.80 -6.21 12.29
N GLU A 81 6.50 -5.48 13.15
CA GLU A 81 5.95 -4.28 13.80
C GLU A 81 5.56 -3.20 12.78
N HIS A 82 6.39 -2.99 11.75
CA HIS A 82 6.09 -2.02 10.70
C HIS A 82 4.94 -2.50 9.79
N VAL A 83 4.87 -3.80 9.51
CA VAL A 83 3.76 -4.38 8.74
C VAL A 83 2.45 -4.32 9.50
N ASP A 84 2.43 -4.62 10.80
CA ASP A 84 1.23 -4.53 11.64
C ASP A 84 0.68 -3.09 11.69
N LYS A 85 1.59 -2.11 11.77
CA LYS A 85 1.23 -0.69 11.69
C LYS A 85 0.65 -0.35 10.32
N LEU A 86 1.30 -0.75 9.24
CA LEU A 86 0.83 -0.51 7.87
C LEU A 86 -0.58 -1.13 7.66
N VAL A 87 -0.78 -2.38 8.06
CA VAL A 87 -2.08 -3.07 7.99
C VAL A 87 -3.17 -2.32 8.75
N THR A 88 -2.85 -1.81 9.93
CA THR A 88 -3.79 -1.02 10.74
C THR A 88 -4.19 0.28 10.02
N GLU A 89 -3.23 0.98 9.44
CA GLU A 89 -3.46 2.21 8.67
C GLU A 89 -4.28 1.94 7.41
N LEU A 90 -3.90 0.93 6.61
CA LEU A 90 -4.61 0.50 5.39
C LEU A 90 -6.07 0.12 5.67
N THR A 91 -6.29 -0.67 6.72
CA THR A 91 -7.65 -1.08 7.13
C THR A 91 -8.46 0.13 7.60
N SER A 92 -7.83 1.09 8.28
CA SER A 92 -8.50 2.32 8.70
C SER A 92 -8.97 3.15 7.51
N LEU A 93 -8.15 3.26 6.44
CA LEU A 93 -8.53 3.97 5.21
C LEU A 93 -9.77 3.39 4.54
N ALA A 94 -9.88 2.07 4.50
CA ALA A 94 -11.03 1.40 3.89
C ALA A 94 -12.34 1.66 4.65
N ARG A 95 -12.25 1.95 5.95
CA ARG A 95 -13.39 2.17 6.85
C ARG A 95 -13.78 3.64 7.02
N GLN A 96 -13.00 4.57 6.47
CA GLN A 96 -13.32 5.99 6.55
C GLN A 96 -14.60 6.32 5.77
N PRO A 97 -15.52 7.13 6.34
CA PRO A 97 -16.65 7.66 5.60
C PRO A 97 -16.16 8.57 4.47
N ARG A 98 -16.70 8.38 3.26
CA ARG A 98 -16.32 9.10 2.04
C ARG A 98 -17.41 10.03 1.55
#